data_AF-A0A3A0A681-F1
#
_entry.id   AF-A0A3A0A681-F1
#
_cell.length_a   1.000
_cell.length_b   1.000
_cell.length_c   1.000
_cell.angle_alpha   90.00
_cell.angle_beta   90.00
_cell.angle_gamma   90.00
#
_symmetry.space_group_name_H-M   'P 1'
#
loop_
_entity.id
_entity.type
_entity.pdbx_description
1 polymer ?
#
loop_
_entity_poly.entity_id
_entity_poly.type
_entity_poly.pdbx_seq_one_letter_code
_entity_poly.pdbx_strand_id
1 'polypeptide(L)' 'MYLFELKNGKKKLAYGQSPEDALDILRIRLNEDEMAEILTDRFIKIDQRELQKYVADLG' A
#
# COMPACT_ATOMS: atom_id res chain seq x y z
N MET A 1 -8.82 -0.60 -4.41
CA MET A 1 -7.69 -0.02 -3.64
C MET A 1 -6.56 -1.04 -3.63
N TYR A 2 -5.35 -0.61 -3.33
CA TYR A 2 -4.18 -1.48 -3.28
C TYR A 2 -3.56 -1.39 -1.90
N LEU A 3 -3.33 -2.54 -1.29
CA LEU A 3 -2.56 -2.66 -0.05
C LEU A 3 -1.18 -3.19 -0.41
N PHE A 4 -0.15 -2.39 -0.18
CA PHE A 4 1.24 -2.78 -0.36
C PHE A 4 1.80 -3.31 0.93
N GLU A 5 2.49 -4.46 0.89
CA GLU A 5 3.21 -4.96 2.05
C GLU A 5 4.48 -4.12 2.28
N LEU A 6 4.76 -3.85 3.54
CA LEU A 6 6.01 -3.26 3.99
C LEU A 6 6.94 -4.36 4.52
N LYS A 7 8.24 -4.12 4.47
CA LYS A 7 9.27 -5.02 5.04
C LYS A 7 9.07 -5.27 6.54
N ASN A 8 8.48 -4.31 7.25
CA ASN A 8 8.15 -4.43 8.67
C ASN A 8 6.89 -5.29 8.96
N GLY A 9 6.24 -5.85 7.93
CA GLY A 9 5.04 -6.70 8.05
C GLY A 9 3.72 -5.92 8.09
N LYS A 10 3.76 -4.58 8.15
CA LYS A 10 2.57 -3.75 8.01
C LYS A 10 2.17 -3.59 6.55
N LYS A 11 1.00 -3.01 6.31
CA LYS A 11 0.49 -2.73 4.96
C LYS A 11 0.19 -1.25 4.79
N LYS A 12 0.42 -0.76 3.58
CA LYS A 12 0.15 0.63 3.21
C LYS A 12 -0.95 0.70 2.17
N LEU A 13 -1.98 1.49 2.48
CA LEU A 13 -3.13 1.66 1.62
C LEU A 13 -2.86 2.76 0.60
N ALA A 14 -3.11 2.42 -0.65
CA ALA A 14 -3.02 3.31 -1.78
C ALA A 14 -4.26 3.23 -2.67
N TYR A 15 -4.56 4.34 -3.31
CA TYR A 15 -5.66 4.48 -4.25
C TYR A 15 -5.05 4.76 -5.61
N GLY A 16 -5.46 4.02 -6.64
CA GLY A 16 -4.97 4.17 -8.00
C GLY A 16 -5.87 3.38 -8.94
N GLN A 17 -5.82 3.68 -10.23
CA GLN A 17 -6.53 2.86 -11.22
C GLN A 17 -5.76 1.55 -11.43
N SER A 18 -4.43 1.65 -11.47
CA SER A 18 -3.48 0.54 -11.52
C SER A 18 -2.62 0.46 -10.24
N PRO A 19 -1.96 -0.69 -9.97
CA PRO A 19 -0.97 -0.78 -8.90
C PRO A 19 0.18 0.22 -9.08
N GLU A 20 0.58 0.52 -10.32
CA GLU A 20 1.59 1.53 -10.64
C GLU A 20 1.13 2.93 -10.21
N ASP A 21 -0.09 3.36 -10.59
CA ASP A 21 -0.65 4.64 -10.14
C ASP A 21 -0.72 4.73 -8.61
N ALA A 22 -1.12 3.63 -7.97
CA ALA A 22 -1.24 3.57 -6.52
C ALA A 22 0.15 3.70 -5.87
N LEU A 23 1.18 3.12 -6.47
CA LEU A 23 2.57 3.25 -6.06
C LEU A 23 3.09 4.68 -6.26
N ASP A 24 2.78 5.33 -7.38
CA ASP A 24 3.15 6.72 -7.63
C ASP A 24 2.51 7.67 -6.61
N ILE A 25 1.26 7.43 -6.25
CA ILE A 25 0.58 8.20 -5.19
C ILE A 25 1.25 7.98 -3.83
N LEU A 26 1.68 6.75 -3.51
CA LEU A 26 2.49 6.49 -2.32
C LEU A 26 3.81 7.25 -2.39
N ARG A 27 4.48 7.25 -3.55
CA ARG A 27 5.77 7.93 -3.75
C ARG A 27 5.70 9.43 -3.58
N ILE A 28 4.56 10.05 -3.90
CA ILE A 28 4.31 11.48 -3.68
C ILE A 28 4.06 11.77 -2.19
N ARG A 29 3.40 10.86 -1.48
CA ARG A 29 2.99 11.05 -0.09
C ARG A 29 4.06 10.64 0.93
N LEU A 30 4.92 9.70 0.54
CA LEU A 30 5.91 9.07 1.39
C LEU A 30 7.30 9.57 1.05
N ASN A 31 8.16 9.60 2.06
CA ASN A 31 9.57 9.89 1.86
C ASN A 31 10.31 8.66 1.31
N GLU A 32 11.52 8.88 0.81
CA GLU A 32 12.35 7.83 0.19
C GLU A 32 12.59 6.63 1.12
N ASP A 33 12.79 6.86 2.42
CA ASP A 33 12.95 5.80 3.42
C ASP A 33 11.70 4.91 3.53
N GLU A 34 10.52 5.53 3.57
CA GLU A 34 9.25 4.79 3.68
C GLU A 34 8.90 4.07 2.37
N MET A 35 9.29 4.63 1.22
CA MET A 35 9.18 3.95 -0.07
C MET A 35 10.13 2.77 -0.19
N ALA A 36 11.34 2.86 0.39
CA ALA A 36 12.29 1.76 0.41
C ALA A 36 11.78 0.56 1.24
N GLU A 37 10.87 0.81 2.19
CA GLU A 37 10.23 -0.23 2.98
C GLU A 37 9.07 -0.92 2.24
N ILE A 38 8.51 -0.31 1.19
CA ILE A 38 7.41 -0.88 0.42
C ILE A 38 7.90 -1.98 -0.51
N LEU A 39 7.22 -3.12 -0.48
CA LEU A 39 7.42 -4.22 -1.41
C LEU A 39 6.51 -4.02 -2.63
N THR A 40 7.05 -3.39 -3.68
CA THR A 40 6.30 -3.06 -4.92
C THR A 40 5.73 -4.28 -5.62
N ASP A 41 6.38 -5.44 -5.48
CA ASP A 41 5.93 -6.72 -6.05
C ASP A 41 4.88 -7.42 -5.17
N ARG A 42 4.71 -6.98 -3.92
CA ARG A 42 3.75 -7.57 -2.97
C ARG A 42 2.65 -6.58 -2.66
N PHE A 43 1.61 -6.67 -3.46
CA PHE A 43 0.38 -5.91 -3.24
C PHE A 43 -0.85 -6.80 -3.36
N ILE A 44 -1.89 -6.41 -2.64
CA ILE A 44 -3.20 -7.03 -2.73
C ILE A 44 -4.20 -5.98 -3.16
N LYS A 45 -4.89 -6.26 -4.26
CA LYS A 45 -6.04 -5.45 -4.66
C LYS A 45 -7.22 -5.82 -3.78
N ILE A 46 -7.73 -4.85 -3.05
CA ILE A 46 -8.89 -5.03 -2.18
C ILE A 46 -10.02 -4.06 -2.55
N ASP A 47 -11.25 -4.50 -2.28
CA ASP A 47 -12.42 -3.64 -2.32
C ASP A 47 -12.53 -2.76 -1.05
N GLN A 48 -13.30 -1.67 -1.11
CA GLN A 48 -13.54 -0.79 0.03
C GLN A 48 -14.10 -1.55 1.25
N ARG A 49 -14.95 -2.54 1.00
CA ARG A 49 -15.56 -3.35 2.07
C ARG A 49 -14.56 -4.25 2.77
N GLU A 50 -13.49 -4.63 2.09
CA GLU A 50 -12.45 -5.51 2.65
C GLU A 50 -11.44 -4.75 3.51
N LEU A 51 -11.37 -3.42 3.39
CA LEU A 51 -10.46 -2.59 4.16
C LEU A 51 -10.59 -2.82 5.67
N GLN A 52 -11.80 -3.02 6.17
CA GLN A 52 -12.05 -3.28 7.59
C GLN A 52 -11.30 -4.54 8.09
N LYS A 53 -11.07 -5.54 7.23
CA LYS A 53 -10.33 -6.75 7.59
C LYS A 53 -8.84 -6.49 7.78
N TYR A 54 -8.30 -5.54 7.02
CA TYR A 54 -6.88 -5.21 6.99
C TYR A 54 -6.54 -3.96 7.80
N VAL A 55 -7.53 -3.28 8.38
CA VAL A 55 -7.33 -2.03 9.13
C VAL A 55 -6.37 -2.21 10.31
N ALA A 56 -6.36 -3.40 10.91
CA ALA A 56 -5.46 -3.77 11.99
C ALA A 56 -3.99 -3.93 11.54
N ASP A 57 -3.78 -4.22 10.25
CA ASP A 57 -2.45 -4.37 9.64
C ASP A 57 -1.93 -3.06 9.03
N LEU A 58 -2.72 -1.98 9.06
CA LEU A 58 -2.32 -0.70 8.48
C LEU A 58 -1.27 -0.02 9.35
N GLY A 59 -0.21 0.47 8.69
CA GLY A 59 0.97 1.08 9.31
C GLY A 59 1.12 2.56 9.12
#